data_AF-A0A4U3LQK7-F1
#
_entry.id   AF-A0A4U3LQK7-F1
#
_cell.length_a   1.000
_cell.length_b   1.000
_cell.length_c   1.000
_cell.angle_alpha   90.00
_cell.angle_beta   90.00
_cell.angle_gamma   90.00
#
_symmetry.space_group_name_H-M   'P 1'
#
loop_
_entity.id
_entity.type
_entity.pdbx_description
1 polymer ?
#
loop_
_entity_poly.entity_id
_entity_poly.type
_entity_poly.pdbx_seq_one_letter_code
_entity_poly.pdbx_strand_id
1 'polypeptide(L)'
;MFTGRIENVGTVAEIAGELLRVTSDVAVAPGGAVCLDGIRFTAEPGPPGEIRVVVTDETRRRTTFDRVCGGTTLHVELPVAVGDRIDGHLIQGHVEGVGKVVRVDVEPAGHRVWIKPPERLLARLVAKTSVAIDGVSITVAEVLKDRFSVVLVPNTLTKTKLGALVAGDRVNLEGDLLVRMAREGHGPELQRAVAQLPWAGQLSGEAGVQKVVAQIAAGGGVVVWDPTAEGEGDVVFAGERFRPEAMRFLLTQACGHTTVPCAADVLERLEIGPIPGNGDRQGTAMHVPIDLASSDGTGVSAADRAATIRRLASADAVPDDFLRPGHVFPLAARPGLLGERQGHTEATVALCVAAGLAPVGVCCEVMRADGVMAGAADLEQFALRWELPMIDIHDLERWL
;
A
#
# COMPACT_ATOMS: atom_id res chain seq x y z
N MET A 1 -13.86 -10.83 0.63
CA MET A 1 -12.47 -11.32 0.55
C MET A 1 -12.25 -12.26 1.71
N PHE A 2 -11.34 -13.21 1.55
CA PHE A 2 -10.94 -14.20 2.54
C PHE A 2 -9.42 -14.09 2.75
N THR A 3 -8.88 -14.79 3.73
CA THR A 3 -7.46 -14.77 4.12
C THR A 3 -6.79 -16.14 4.09
N GLY A 4 -7.60 -17.22 4.08
CA GLY A 4 -7.10 -18.58 4.23
C GLY A 4 -6.64 -18.90 5.65
N ARG A 5 -6.99 -18.07 6.65
CA ARG A 5 -6.91 -18.41 8.08
C ARG A 5 -8.11 -19.32 8.42
N ILE A 6 -8.01 -20.57 8.01
CA ILE A 6 -9.08 -21.54 8.18
C ILE A 6 -9.04 -22.11 9.60
N GLU A 7 -9.95 -21.62 10.44
CA GLU A 7 -10.14 -22.08 11.82
C GLU A 7 -11.32 -23.04 11.98
N ASN A 8 -12.18 -23.12 10.96
CA ASN A 8 -13.42 -23.89 11.00
C ASN A 8 -13.46 -24.95 9.88
N VAL A 9 -14.16 -26.05 10.18
CA VAL A 9 -14.51 -27.09 9.22
C VAL A 9 -16.02 -27.31 9.21
N GLY A 10 -16.51 -27.98 8.18
CA GLY A 10 -17.88 -28.45 8.09
C GLY A 10 -17.93 -29.81 7.42
N THR A 11 -18.95 -30.59 7.75
CA THR A 11 -19.17 -31.93 7.17
C THR A 11 -20.36 -31.87 6.24
N VAL A 12 -20.20 -32.35 5.01
CA VAL A 12 -21.31 -32.44 4.04
C VAL A 12 -22.34 -33.43 4.54
N ALA A 13 -23.54 -32.93 4.84
CA ALA A 13 -24.68 -33.75 5.26
C ALA A 13 -25.34 -34.42 4.05
N GLU A 14 -25.54 -33.66 2.96
CA GLU A 14 -26.31 -34.11 1.79
C GLU A 14 -25.95 -33.29 0.53
N ILE A 15 -26.15 -33.90 -0.64
CA ILE A 15 -26.18 -33.21 -1.93
C ILE A 15 -27.47 -33.60 -2.66
N ALA A 16 -28.38 -32.63 -2.82
CA ALA A 16 -29.69 -32.81 -3.44
C ALA A 16 -29.75 -32.01 -4.75
N GLY A 17 -29.34 -32.64 -5.85
CA GLY A 17 -29.18 -31.96 -7.15
C GLY A 17 -28.06 -30.92 -7.10
N GLU A 18 -28.38 -29.65 -7.29
CA GLU A 18 -27.41 -28.55 -7.11
C GLU A 18 -27.25 -28.11 -5.65
N LEU A 19 -28.20 -28.41 -4.76
CA LEU A 19 -28.13 -27.98 -3.36
C LEU A 19 -27.13 -28.82 -2.56
N LEU A 20 -26.12 -28.17 -1.99
CA LEU A 20 -25.19 -28.73 -1.02
C LEU A 20 -25.58 -28.29 0.39
N ARG A 21 -25.65 -29.24 1.32
CA ARG A 21 -25.91 -29.01 2.75
C ARG A 21 -24.67 -29.39 3.56
N VAL A 22 -24.15 -28.45 4.35
CA VAL A 22 -22.93 -28.63 5.17
C VAL A 22 -23.26 -28.33 6.63
N THR A 23 -23.06 -29.28 7.53
CA THR A 23 -23.14 -29.05 8.98
C THR A 23 -21.86 -28.37 9.45
N SER A 24 -21.98 -27.22 10.11
CA SER A 24 -20.85 -26.49 10.69
C SER A 24 -21.35 -25.54 11.79
N ASP A 25 -20.52 -25.29 12.80
CA ASP A 25 -20.81 -24.32 13.86
C ASP A 25 -20.76 -22.85 13.37
N VAL A 26 -20.26 -22.63 12.16
CA VAL A 26 -20.20 -21.31 11.51
C VAL A 26 -21.58 -20.88 11.01
N ALA A 27 -22.17 -19.88 11.67
CA ALA A 27 -23.39 -19.24 11.20
C ALA A 27 -23.12 -18.33 9.98
N VAL A 28 -23.91 -18.50 8.92
CA VAL A 28 -23.91 -17.63 7.74
C VAL A 28 -25.33 -17.07 7.54
N ALA A 29 -25.47 -15.77 7.36
CA ALA A 29 -26.77 -15.16 7.06
C ALA A 29 -27.20 -15.50 5.61
N PRO A 30 -28.50 -15.69 5.32
CA PRO A 30 -28.99 -15.86 3.95
C PRO A 30 -28.59 -14.70 3.05
N GLY A 31 -28.13 -14.99 1.83
CA GLY A 31 -27.52 -14.00 0.92
C GLY A 31 -26.09 -13.58 1.29
N GLY A 32 -25.58 -13.98 2.46
CA GLY A 32 -24.18 -13.80 2.85
C GLY A 32 -23.23 -14.67 2.03
N ALA A 33 -21.97 -14.25 1.92
CA ALA A 33 -20.93 -15.04 1.26
C ALA A 33 -20.24 -15.97 2.26
N VAL A 34 -19.81 -17.15 1.78
CA VAL A 34 -19.00 -18.11 2.54
C VAL A 34 -17.98 -18.76 1.61
N CYS A 35 -16.79 -19.09 2.12
CA CYS A 35 -15.79 -19.88 1.41
C CYS A 35 -15.85 -21.33 1.87
N LEU A 36 -15.98 -22.27 0.94
CA LEU A 36 -15.90 -23.71 1.17
C LEU A 36 -14.77 -24.28 0.30
N ASP A 37 -13.73 -24.84 0.92
CA ASP A 37 -12.51 -25.34 0.23
C ASP A 37 -11.92 -24.39 -0.84
N GLY A 38 -11.90 -23.07 -0.57
CA GLY A 38 -11.39 -22.07 -1.52
C GLY A 38 -12.38 -21.67 -2.62
N ILE A 39 -13.64 -22.09 -2.53
CA ILE A 39 -14.73 -21.68 -3.44
C ILE A 39 -15.66 -20.72 -2.71
N ARG A 40 -15.85 -19.50 -3.25
CA ARG A 40 -16.87 -18.58 -2.77
C ARG A 40 -18.25 -19.02 -3.22
N PHE A 41 -19.15 -19.17 -2.25
CA PHE A 41 -20.58 -19.37 -2.45
C PHE A 41 -21.39 -18.23 -1.84
N THR A 42 -22.67 -18.15 -2.22
CA THR A 42 -23.71 -17.41 -1.50
C THR A 42 -24.53 -18.40 -0.69
N ALA A 43 -24.88 -18.06 0.56
CA ALA A 43 -25.63 -18.92 1.45
C ALA A 43 -27.16 -18.81 1.22
N GLU A 44 -27.81 -19.96 1.10
CA GLU A 44 -29.26 -20.10 0.99
C GLU A 44 -29.94 -20.19 2.38
N PRO A 45 -31.25 -19.89 2.50
CA PRO A 45 -31.99 -20.03 3.76
C PRO A 45 -31.94 -21.45 4.36
N GLY A 46 -31.34 -21.57 5.55
CA GLY A 46 -31.16 -22.82 6.29
C GLY A 46 -31.45 -22.71 7.79
N PRO A 47 -31.55 -23.84 8.51
CA PRO A 47 -31.62 -23.87 9.96
C PRO A 47 -30.25 -23.53 10.59
N PRO A 48 -30.20 -23.11 11.86
CA PRO A 48 -28.94 -22.93 12.58
C PRO A 48 -28.07 -24.20 12.58
N GLY A 49 -26.76 -24.05 12.44
CA GLY A 49 -25.81 -25.17 12.33
C GLY A 49 -25.71 -25.80 10.94
N GLU A 50 -26.41 -25.27 9.94
CA GLU A 50 -26.39 -25.78 8.56
C GLU A 50 -26.15 -24.66 7.54
N ILE A 51 -25.03 -24.77 6.81
CA ILE A 51 -24.71 -23.92 5.66
C ILE A 51 -25.30 -24.59 4.40
N ARG A 52 -26.09 -23.83 3.64
CA ARG A 52 -26.68 -24.26 2.38
C ARG A 52 -26.13 -23.43 1.23
N VAL A 53 -25.73 -24.07 0.13
CA VAL A 53 -25.24 -23.37 -1.06
C VAL A 53 -25.68 -24.09 -2.34
N VAL A 54 -25.85 -23.33 -3.43
CA VAL A 54 -26.08 -23.90 -4.77
C VAL A 54 -24.74 -24.15 -5.44
N VAL A 55 -24.44 -25.42 -5.73
CA VAL A 55 -23.22 -25.86 -6.42
C VAL A 55 -23.51 -26.04 -7.90
N THR A 56 -23.27 -24.95 -8.64
CA THR A 56 -23.48 -24.92 -10.10
C THR A 56 -22.65 -25.96 -10.84
N ASP A 57 -23.16 -26.37 -11.98
CA ASP A 57 -22.53 -27.30 -12.91
C ASP A 57 -21.10 -26.86 -13.35
N GLU A 58 -20.83 -25.55 -13.45
CA GLU A 58 -19.49 -25.04 -13.75
C GLU A 58 -18.56 -25.07 -12.52
N THR A 59 -19.09 -24.81 -11.32
CA THR A 59 -18.35 -25.02 -10.06
C THR A 59 -17.88 -26.47 -9.96
N ARG A 60 -18.76 -27.45 -10.26
CA ARG A 60 -18.40 -28.88 -10.27
C ARG A 60 -17.29 -29.18 -11.28
N ARG A 61 -17.40 -28.69 -12.52
CA ARG A 61 -16.37 -28.90 -13.57
C ARG A 61 -15.01 -28.28 -13.29
N ARG A 62 -14.94 -27.16 -12.55
CA ARG A 62 -13.71 -26.38 -12.36
C ARG A 62 -12.95 -26.65 -11.07
N THR A 63 -13.54 -27.39 -10.12
CA THR A 63 -13.05 -27.52 -8.75
C THR A 63 -12.98 -29.00 -8.32
N THR A 64 -12.78 -29.27 -7.03
CA THR A 64 -12.93 -30.59 -6.40
C THR A 64 -14.38 -31.02 -6.18
N PHE A 65 -15.37 -30.14 -6.42
CA PHE A 65 -16.80 -30.40 -6.14
C PHE A 65 -17.49 -31.33 -7.16
N ASP A 66 -16.72 -31.92 -8.09
CA ASP A 66 -17.11 -33.12 -8.84
C ASP A 66 -17.05 -34.42 -8.01
N ARG A 67 -16.39 -34.40 -6.83
CA ARG A 67 -16.18 -35.59 -5.98
C ARG A 67 -16.72 -35.49 -4.56
N VAL A 68 -17.16 -34.31 -4.14
CA VAL A 68 -17.72 -34.08 -2.80
C VAL A 68 -19.01 -34.91 -2.65
N CYS A 69 -19.17 -35.56 -1.49
CA CYS A 69 -20.30 -36.42 -1.15
C CYS A 69 -20.63 -36.37 0.35
N GLY A 70 -21.72 -37.02 0.79
CA GLY A 70 -22.09 -37.10 2.20
C GLY A 70 -20.94 -37.66 3.08
N GLY A 71 -20.62 -36.98 4.16
CA GLY A 71 -19.48 -37.27 5.04
C GLY A 71 -18.16 -36.59 4.64
N THR A 72 -18.09 -35.86 3.53
CA THR A 72 -16.87 -35.11 3.15
C THR A 72 -16.63 -33.95 4.11
N THR A 73 -15.42 -33.86 4.68
CA THR A 73 -14.98 -32.67 5.43
C THR A 73 -14.53 -31.57 4.47
N LEU A 74 -15.12 -30.40 4.60
CA LEU A 74 -14.73 -29.16 3.91
C LEU A 74 -14.14 -28.18 4.92
N HIS A 75 -13.23 -27.33 4.45
CA HIS A 75 -12.88 -26.10 5.14
C HIS A 75 -14.00 -25.07 5.05
N VAL A 76 -14.17 -24.24 6.09
CA VAL A 76 -15.16 -23.15 6.12
C VAL A 76 -14.48 -21.85 6.56
N GLU A 77 -14.59 -20.79 5.75
CA GLU A 77 -14.10 -19.45 6.09
C GLU A 77 -15.17 -18.39 5.78
N LEU A 78 -15.37 -17.45 6.71
CA LEU A 78 -16.23 -16.28 6.51
C LEU A 78 -15.46 -15.14 5.82
N PRO A 79 -16.14 -14.23 5.12
CA PRO A 79 -15.50 -13.04 4.57
C PRO A 79 -14.94 -12.16 5.68
N VAL A 80 -13.73 -11.62 5.49
CA VAL A 80 -13.13 -10.62 6.38
C VAL A 80 -14.05 -9.40 6.52
N ALA A 81 -14.31 -9.03 7.77
CA ALA A 81 -14.99 -7.82 8.19
C ALA A 81 -14.00 -6.67 8.47
N VAL A 82 -14.52 -5.45 8.60
CA VAL A 82 -13.70 -4.28 8.93
C VAL A 82 -13.22 -4.39 10.38
N GLY A 83 -11.90 -4.44 10.57
CA GLY A 83 -11.25 -4.63 11.87
C GLY A 83 -10.74 -6.05 12.13
N ASP A 84 -11.03 -7.02 11.25
CA ASP A 84 -10.46 -8.37 11.34
C ASP A 84 -8.95 -8.38 11.06
N ARG A 85 -8.26 -9.39 11.62
CA ARG A 85 -6.84 -9.63 11.36
C ARG A 85 -6.64 -10.26 9.98
N ILE A 86 -5.72 -9.68 9.19
CA ILE A 86 -5.25 -10.25 7.93
C ILE A 86 -3.99 -11.10 8.24
N ASP A 87 -4.21 -12.33 8.70
CA ASP A 87 -3.14 -13.28 9.08
C ASP A 87 -2.64 -14.17 7.91
N GLY A 88 -3.20 -13.98 6.71
CA GLY A 88 -2.86 -14.69 5.48
C GLY A 88 -2.95 -13.78 4.25
N HIS A 89 -2.87 -14.34 3.04
CA HIS A 89 -2.95 -13.54 1.81
C HIS A 89 -4.39 -13.30 1.34
N LEU A 90 -4.60 -12.28 0.50
CA LEU A 90 -5.93 -11.93 0.00
C LEU A 90 -6.46 -12.96 -1.01
N ILE A 91 -7.50 -13.69 -0.60
CA ILE A 91 -8.19 -14.73 -1.38
C ILE A 91 -9.58 -14.23 -1.81
N GLN A 92 -9.96 -14.49 -3.06
CA GLN A 92 -11.28 -14.15 -3.60
C GLN A 92 -12.30 -15.30 -3.44
N GLY A 93 -11.81 -16.55 -3.37
CA GLY A 93 -12.63 -17.76 -3.48
C GLY A 93 -12.92 -18.13 -4.93
N HIS A 94 -11.96 -17.85 -5.82
CA HIS A 94 -12.01 -18.03 -7.26
C HIS A 94 -10.94 -19.03 -7.70
N VAL A 95 -11.26 -20.33 -7.62
CA VAL A 95 -10.35 -21.43 -7.96
C VAL A 95 -9.79 -21.29 -9.38
N GLU A 96 -8.49 -21.00 -9.48
CA GLU A 96 -7.77 -20.81 -10.74
C GLU A 96 -7.38 -22.15 -11.39
N GLY A 97 -7.41 -23.23 -10.63
CA GLY A 97 -7.28 -24.59 -11.14
C GLY A 97 -7.29 -25.65 -10.05
N VAL A 98 -7.41 -26.91 -10.46
CA VAL A 98 -7.29 -28.06 -9.55
C VAL A 98 -5.89 -28.65 -9.69
N GLY A 99 -5.13 -28.65 -8.60
CA GLY A 99 -3.86 -29.35 -8.50
C GLY A 99 -4.06 -30.83 -8.17
N LYS A 100 -3.12 -31.68 -8.60
CA LYS A 100 -3.01 -33.07 -8.14
C LYS A 100 -1.84 -33.23 -7.19
N VAL A 101 -2.05 -33.82 -6.01
CA VAL A 101 -0.98 -34.21 -5.09
C VAL A 101 -0.19 -35.37 -5.72
N VAL A 102 1.12 -35.17 -5.87
CA VAL A 102 2.06 -36.13 -6.49
C VAL A 102 2.75 -36.98 -5.43
N ARG A 103 3.13 -36.36 -4.31
CA ARG A 103 3.86 -36.96 -3.20
C ARG A 103 3.67 -36.13 -1.93
N VAL A 104 3.71 -36.78 -0.77
CA VAL A 104 3.88 -36.12 0.53
C VAL A 104 5.11 -36.71 1.19
N ASP A 105 6.04 -35.85 1.61
CA ASP A 105 7.25 -36.23 2.35
C ASP A 105 7.12 -35.78 3.80
N VAL A 106 7.51 -36.63 4.75
CA VAL A 106 7.54 -36.27 6.19
C VAL A 106 8.91 -35.68 6.52
N GLU A 107 8.95 -34.45 6.99
CA GLU A 107 10.16 -33.72 7.37
C GLU A 107 10.12 -33.33 8.86
N PRO A 108 11.26 -33.07 9.53
CA PRO A 108 11.27 -32.70 10.96
C PRO A 108 10.48 -31.44 11.32
N ALA A 109 10.18 -30.58 10.34
CA ALA A 109 9.44 -29.32 10.52
C ALA A 109 7.96 -29.38 10.07
N GLY A 110 7.49 -30.51 9.53
CA GLY A 110 6.16 -30.62 8.93
C GLY A 110 6.11 -31.60 7.75
N HIS A 111 5.02 -31.61 6.99
CA HIS A 111 4.93 -32.43 5.77
C HIS A 111 5.12 -31.58 4.52
N ARG A 112 6.05 -31.95 3.64
CA ARG A 112 6.19 -31.33 2.32
C ARG A 112 5.21 -31.98 1.34
N VAL A 113 4.25 -31.20 0.85
CA VAL A 113 3.27 -31.66 -0.16
C VAL A 113 3.70 -31.18 -1.53
N TRP A 114 3.90 -32.11 -2.46
CA TRP A 114 4.22 -31.84 -3.86
C TRP A 114 2.95 -31.85 -4.70
N ILE A 115 2.67 -30.74 -5.38
CA ILE A 115 1.42 -30.53 -6.12
C ILE A 115 1.74 -30.20 -7.58
N LYS A 116 1.07 -30.89 -8.51
CA LYS A 116 1.09 -30.60 -9.94
C LYS A 116 -0.15 -29.79 -10.31
N PRO A 117 -0.04 -28.46 -10.49
CA PRO A 117 -1.13 -27.60 -10.94
C PRO A 117 -1.29 -27.64 -12.47
N PRO A 118 -2.33 -27.00 -13.03
CA PRO A 118 -2.37 -26.65 -14.45
C PRO A 118 -1.20 -25.73 -14.84
N GLU A 119 -0.67 -25.90 -16.04
CA GLU A 119 0.51 -25.16 -16.55
C GLU A 119 0.35 -23.63 -16.48
N ARG A 120 -0.85 -23.12 -16.80
CA ARG A 120 -1.19 -21.68 -16.70
C ARG A 120 -1.00 -21.09 -15.29
N LEU A 121 -1.15 -21.92 -14.25
CA LEU A 121 -0.97 -21.53 -12.85
C LEU A 121 0.47 -21.75 -12.42
N LEU A 122 1.13 -22.84 -12.86
CA LEU A 122 2.55 -23.08 -12.57
C LEU A 122 3.43 -21.93 -13.04
N ALA A 123 3.16 -21.37 -14.23
CA ALA A 123 3.87 -20.23 -14.78
C ALA A 123 3.70 -18.94 -13.95
N ARG A 124 2.65 -18.84 -13.13
CA ARG A 124 2.30 -17.67 -12.30
C ARG A 124 2.80 -17.78 -10.85
N LEU A 125 2.96 -19.00 -10.33
CA LEU A 125 3.55 -19.22 -9.01
C LEU A 125 5.00 -18.70 -8.94
N VAL A 126 5.40 -18.30 -7.74
CA VAL A 126 6.74 -17.82 -7.40
C VAL A 126 7.14 -18.49 -6.08
N ALA A 127 8.42 -18.83 -5.90
CA ALA A 127 8.87 -19.36 -4.61
C ALA A 127 8.82 -18.27 -3.54
N LYS A 128 8.44 -18.65 -2.31
CA LYS A 128 8.28 -17.80 -1.11
C LYS A 128 7.10 -16.81 -1.14
N THR A 129 6.28 -16.78 -2.19
CA THR A 129 4.96 -16.11 -2.16
C THR A 129 3.89 -17.06 -1.62
N SER A 130 2.68 -16.55 -1.41
CA SER A 130 1.53 -17.34 -0.97
C SER A 130 0.80 -18.07 -2.10
N VAL A 131 0.05 -19.10 -1.74
CA VAL A 131 -0.95 -19.80 -2.57
C VAL A 131 -2.05 -20.34 -1.65
N ALA A 132 -3.30 -20.36 -2.12
CA ALA A 132 -4.40 -21.02 -1.43
C ALA A 132 -4.49 -22.50 -1.83
N ILE A 133 -4.65 -23.41 -0.86
CA ILE A 133 -4.86 -24.85 -1.10
C ILE A 133 -6.11 -25.30 -0.33
N ASP A 134 -7.17 -25.65 -1.07
CA ASP A 134 -8.54 -25.77 -0.53
C ASP A 134 -8.89 -24.58 0.39
N GLY A 135 -8.53 -23.37 -0.06
CA GLY A 135 -8.70 -22.11 0.66
C GLY A 135 -7.61 -21.77 1.68
N VAL A 136 -6.85 -22.74 2.21
CA VAL A 136 -5.82 -22.45 3.25
C VAL A 136 -4.65 -21.68 2.65
N SER A 137 -4.32 -20.53 3.24
CA SER A 137 -3.19 -19.69 2.81
C SER A 137 -1.85 -20.28 3.26
N ILE A 138 -1.01 -20.71 2.31
CA ILE A 138 0.27 -21.37 2.60
C ILE A 138 1.37 -20.80 1.69
N THR A 139 2.60 -20.67 2.23
CA THR A 139 3.77 -20.23 1.47
C THR A 139 4.28 -21.31 0.52
N VAL A 140 4.48 -20.96 -0.75
CA VAL A 140 5.14 -21.79 -1.76
C VAL A 140 6.60 -22.01 -1.34
N ALA A 141 6.96 -23.24 -0.98
CA ALA A 141 8.30 -23.57 -0.53
C ALA A 141 9.31 -23.58 -1.69
N GLU A 142 8.90 -24.11 -2.85
CA GLU A 142 9.73 -24.34 -4.04
C GLU A 142 8.85 -24.49 -5.29
N VAL A 143 9.34 -24.07 -6.46
CA VAL A 143 8.67 -24.29 -7.76
C VAL A 143 9.63 -25.01 -8.71
N LEU A 144 9.17 -26.11 -9.31
CA LEU A 144 9.87 -26.92 -10.32
C LEU A 144 9.13 -26.86 -11.67
N LYS A 145 9.76 -27.39 -12.73
CA LYS A 145 9.27 -27.35 -14.11
C LYS A 145 7.85 -27.91 -14.32
N ASP A 146 7.37 -28.83 -13.49
CA ASP A 146 6.04 -29.44 -13.66
C ASP A 146 5.18 -29.52 -12.37
N ARG A 147 5.65 -28.92 -11.26
CA ARG A 147 5.03 -29.01 -9.92
C ARG A 147 5.63 -27.96 -8.97
N PHE A 148 4.94 -27.66 -7.88
CA PHE A 148 5.49 -26.89 -6.76
C PHE A 148 5.45 -27.72 -5.47
N SER A 149 6.09 -27.24 -4.40
CA SER A 149 5.87 -27.77 -3.05
C SER A 149 5.47 -26.68 -2.05
N VAL A 150 4.74 -27.11 -1.03
CA VAL A 150 4.50 -26.36 0.22
C VAL A 150 4.94 -27.21 1.40
N VAL A 151 5.16 -26.60 2.57
CA VAL A 151 5.39 -27.32 3.83
C VAL A 151 4.25 -27.02 4.79
N LEU A 152 3.53 -28.07 5.17
CA LEU A 152 2.47 -28.01 6.18
C LEU A 152 3.11 -28.12 7.57
N VAL A 153 3.17 -27.00 8.29
CA VAL A 153 3.68 -26.94 9.67
C VAL A 153 2.69 -27.56 10.67
N PRO A 154 3.09 -27.93 11.90
CA PRO A 154 2.26 -28.70 12.83
C PRO A 154 0.86 -28.12 13.13
N ASN A 155 0.70 -26.80 13.22
CA ASN A 155 -0.61 -26.18 13.40
C ASN A 155 -1.51 -26.34 12.15
N THR A 156 -0.95 -26.25 10.94
CA THR A 156 -1.68 -26.50 9.69
C THR A 156 -2.07 -27.98 9.56
N LEU A 157 -1.15 -28.89 9.89
CA LEU A 157 -1.40 -30.34 9.89
C LEU A 157 -2.52 -30.78 10.84
N THR A 158 -2.69 -30.08 11.96
CA THR A 158 -3.66 -30.46 13.01
C THR A 158 -4.99 -29.73 12.93
N LYS A 159 -5.03 -28.50 12.37
CA LYS A 159 -6.27 -27.69 12.26
C LYS A 159 -6.93 -27.71 10.88
N THR A 160 -6.26 -28.23 9.85
CA THR A 160 -6.80 -28.26 8.47
C THR A 160 -6.82 -29.69 7.94
N LYS A 161 -7.75 -30.00 7.03
CA LYS A 161 -7.85 -31.34 6.42
C LYS A 161 -6.61 -31.68 5.56
N LEU A 162 -5.77 -30.68 5.26
CA LEU A 162 -4.55 -30.85 4.45
C LEU A 162 -3.55 -31.80 5.09
N GLY A 163 -3.58 -31.98 6.42
CA GLY A 163 -2.76 -32.96 7.13
C GLY A 163 -3.04 -34.42 6.74
N ALA A 164 -4.20 -34.70 6.13
CA ALA A 164 -4.60 -36.03 5.66
C ALA A 164 -4.34 -36.27 4.15
N LEU A 165 -3.75 -35.32 3.42
CA LEU A 165 -3.50 -35.46 1.97
C LEU A 165 -2.54 -36.60 1.65
N VAL A 166 -2.84 -37.33 0.57
CA VAL A 166 -2.02 -38.42 0.02
C VAL A 166 -1.77 -38.27 -1.47
N ALA A 167 -0.78 -39.01 -1.99
CA ALA A 167 -0.48 -39.03 -3.41
C ALA A 167 -1.66 -39.57 -4.23
N GLY A 168 -2.20 -38.75 -5.14
CA GLY A 168 -3.41 -39.04 -5.90
C GLY A 168 -4.52 -38.01 -5.74
N ASP A 169 -4.55 -37.31 -4.60
CA ASP A 169 -5.61 -36.35 -4.24
C ASP A 169 -5.67 -35.14 -5.17
N ARG A 170 -6.82 -34.47 -5.16
CA ARG A 170 -7.09 -33.23 -5.89
C ARG A 170 -7.41 -32.12 -4.90
N VAL A 171 -6.84 -30.94 -5.14
CA VAL A 171 -7.02 -29.73 -4.32
C VAL A 171 -7.31 -28.51 -5.19
N ASN A 172 -8.20 -27.65 -4.74
CA ASN A 172 -8.45 -26.34 -5.33
C ASN A 172 -7.26 -25.42 -5.07
N LEU A 173 -6.85 -24.67 -6.10
CA LEU A 173 -5.75 -23.71 -6.03
C LEU A 173 -6.20 -22.32 -6.48
N GLU A 174 -5.82 -21.29 -5.73
CA GLU A 174 -5.90 -19.87 -6.11
C GLU A 174 -4.54 -19.23 -5.81
N GLY A 175 -3.97 -18.50 -6.77
CA GLY A 175 -2.71 -17.78 -6.59
C GLY A 175 -2.88 -16.45 -5.87
N ASP A 176 -1.78 -15.93 -5.30
CA ASP A 176 -1.77 -14.64 -4.62
C ASP A 176 -2.22 -13.49 -5.55
N LEU A 177 -3.23 -12.73 -5.11
CA LEU A 177 -3.86 -11.65 -5.88
C LEU A 177 -2.86 -10.55 -6.29
N LEU A 178 -1.91 -10.18 -5.42
CA LEU A 178 -0.93 -9.14 -5.70
C LEU A 178 0.11 -9.65 -6.71
N VAL A 179 0.56 -10.90 -6.55
CA VAL A 179 1.45 -11.56 -7.52
C VAL A 179 0.76 -11.68 -8.89
N ARG A 180 -0.54 -11.98 -8.92
CA ARG A 180 -1.33 -12.04 -10.15
C ARG A 180 -1.40 -10.68 -10.84
N MET A 181 -1.83 -9.63 -10.13
CA MET A 181 -1.91 -8.27 -10.68
C MET A 181 -0.55 -7.76 -11.18
N ALA A 182 0.54 -8.03 -10.45
CA ALA A 182 1.89 -7.65 -10.86
C ALA A 182 2.32 -8.34 -12.16
N ARG A 183 2.00 -9.62 -12.34
CA ARG A 183 2.39 -10.42 -13.52
C ARG A 183 1.44 -10.28 -14.71
N GLU A 184 0.24 -9.72 -14.53
CA GLU A 184 -0.71 -9.42 -15.61
C GLU A 184 -0.50 -8.03 -16.26
N GLY A 185 0.60 -7.35 -15.95
CA GLY A 185 1.05 -6.14 -16.64
C GLY A 185 0.70 -4.83 -15.95
N HIS A 186 -0.08 -4.87 -14.87
CA HIS A 186 -0.45 -3.68 -14.08
C HIS A 186 0.70 -3.07 -13.28
N GLY A 187 1.98 -3.44 -13.49
CA GLY A 187 3.12 -3.02 -12.67
C GLY A 187 3.11 -1.53 -12.25
N PRO A 188 3.05 -0.56 -13.19
CA PRO A 188 3.01 0.88 -12.86
C PRO A 188 1.71 1.38 -12.24
N GLU A 189 0.61 0.64 -12.40
CA GLU A 189 -0.72 0.97 -11.86
C GLU A 189 -0.89 0.39 -10.45
N LEU A 190 -0.41 -0.84 -10.24
CA LEU A 190 -0.28 -1.51 -8.96
C LEU A 190 0.75 -0.82 -8.08
N GLN A 191 1.88 -0.33 -8.62
CA GLN A 191 2.80 0.54 -7.89
C GLN A 191 2.11 1.83 -7.44
N ARG A 192 1.30 2.48 -8.30
CA ARG A 192 0.48 3.63 -7.91
C ARG A 192 -0.58 3.28 -6.86
N ALA A 193 -1.28 2.15 -7.00
CA ALA A 193 -2.31 1.72 -6.05
C ALA A 193 -1.72 1.29 -4.69
N VAL A 194 -0.56 0.61 -4.68
CA VAL A 194 0.19 0.23 -3.48
C VAL A 194 0.87 1.45 -2.84
N ALA A 195 1.21 2.48 -3.63
CA ALA A 195 1.59 3.79 -3.10
C ALA A 195 0.42 4.50 -2.41
N GLN A 196 -0.75 4.48 -3.05
CA GLN A 196 -2.01 5.00 -2.52
C GLN A 196 -2.62 4.18 -1.36
N LEU A 197 -2.08 2.99 -1.04
CA LEU A 197 -2.37 2.36 0.26
C LEU A 197 -1.77 3.24 1.36
N PRO A 198 -2.51 3.56 2.44
CA PRO A 198 -1.98 4.41 3.50
C PRO A 198 -0.69 3.82 4.08
N TRP A 199 0.34 4.65 4.08
CA TRP A 199 1.65 4.38 4.63
C TRP A 199 1.83 5.33 5.80
N ALA A 200 2.11 4.83 6.99
CA ALA A 200 2.05 5.64 8.20
C ALA A 200 3.22 5.31 9.14
N GLY A 201 3.92 6.33 9.63
CA GLY A 201 5.09 6.19 10.49
C GLY A 201 6.42 6.03 9.73
N GLN A 202 7.50 5.78 10.48
CA GLN A 202 8.87 5.76 9.98
C GLN A 202 9.17 4.58 9.04
N LEU A 203 9.79 4.91 7.90
CA LEU A 203 10.40 4.00 6.93
C LEU A 203 11.90 4.26 6.87
N SER A 204 12.68 3.27 6.42
CA SER A 204 14.14 3.37 6.33
C SER A 204 14.74 2.60 5.16
N GLY A 205 15.96 2.99 4.79
CA GLY A 205 16.74 2.46 3.67
C GLY A 205 16.13 2.73 2.29
N GLU A 206 16.78 2.18 1.26
CA GLU A 206 16.39 2.35 -0.16
C GLU A 206 14.89 2.12 -0.42
N ALA A 207 14.31 1.05 0.13
CA ALA A 207 12.90 0.73 -0.05
C ALA A 207 11.96 1.77 0.61
N GLY A 208 12.38 2.39 1.72
CA GLY A 208 11.66 3.49 2.36
C GLY A 208 11.72 4.79 1.55
N VAL A 209 12.87 5.09 0.97
CA VAL A 209 13.05 6.28 0.11
C VAL A 209 12.29 6.12 -1.21
N GLN A 210 12.43 4.98 -1.91
CA GLN A 210 11.65 4.66 -3.12
C GLN A 210 10.13 4.76 -2.85
N LYS A 211 9.71 4.34 -1.66
CA LYS A 211 8.32 4.46 -1.20
C LYS A 211 7.90 5.93 -1.05
N VAL A 212 8.68 6.76 -0.35
CA VAL A 212 8.41 8.21 -0.22
C VAL A 212 8.42 8.93 -1.59
N VAL A 213 9.34 8.61 -2.48
CA VAL A 213 9.40 9.16 -3.84
C VAL A 213 8.13 8.81 -4.65
N ALA A 214 7.63 7.58 -4.55
CA ALA A 214 6.39 7.16 -5.21
C ALA A 214 5.13 7.89 -4.64
N GLN A 215 5.12 8.22 -3.35
CA GLN A 215 4.06 9.00 -2.71
C GLN A 215 4.04 10.45 -3.21
N ILE A 216 5.22 11.08 -3.32
CA ILE A 216 5.39 12.42 -3.90
C ILE A 216 4.96 12.43 -5.37
N ALA A 217 5.36 11.43 -6.17
CA ALA A 217 4.94 11.27 -7.56
C ALA A 217 3.41 11.12 -7.73
N ALA A 218 2.74 10.48 -6.77
CA ALA A 218 1.28 10.37 -6.71
C ALA A 218 0.57 11.67 -6.25
N GLY A 219 1.32 12.72 -5.89
CA GLY A 219 0.80 13.97 -5.34
C GLY A 219 0.33 13.86 -3.89
N GLY A 220 0.80 12.84 -3.16
CA GLY A 220 0.62 12.69 -1.71
C GLY A 220 1.61 13.56 -0.92
N GLY A 221 1.46 13.56 0.39
CA GLY A 221 2.41 14.16 1.33
C GLY A 221 3.27 13.09 2.01
N VAL A 222 4.42 13.51 2.52
CA VAL A 222 5.39 12.69 3.28
C VAL A 222 5.96 13.52 4.43
N VAL A 223 6.59 12.89 5.42
CA VAL A 223 7.36 13.60 6.46
C VAL A 223 8.86 13.37 6.23
N VAL A 224 9.66 14.44 6.27
CA VAL A 224 11.13 14.36 6.28
C VAL A 224 11.61 14.80 7.66
N TRP A 225 12.30 13.91 8.36
CA TRP A 225 12.86 14.13 9.69
C TRP A 225 14.37 14.41 9.62
N ASP A 226 14.83 15.49 10.25
CA ASP A 226 16.25 15.74 10.51
C ASP A 226 16.55 15.58 12.02
N PRO A 227 17.30 14.54 12.43
CA PRO A 227 17.74 14.39 13.82
C PRO A 227 18.95 15.24 14.22
N THR A 228 19.56 16.03 13.32
CA THR A 228 20.94 16.54 13.51
C THR A 228 21.14 18.05 13.50
N ALA A 229 20.55 18.80 12.57
CA ALA A 229 20.78 20.24 12.40
C ALA A 229 19.70 21.09 13.08
N GLU A 230 18.44 20.65 13.00
CA GLU A 230 17.26 21.31 13.56
C GLU A 230 16.58 20.44 14.63
N GLY A 231 16.54 19.12 14.44
CA GLY A 231 15.78 18.24 15.35
C GLY A 231 14.27 18.35 15.14
N GLU A 232 13.87 18.67 13.90
CA GLU A 232 12.50 18.98 13.48
C GLU A 232 12.13 18.18 12.20
N GLY A 233 10.83 18.12 11.90
CA GLY A 233 10.31 17.36 10.77
C GLY A 233 9.27 18.13 9.96
N ASP A 234 9.43 18.12 8.65
CA ASP A 234 8.57 18.83 7.70
C ASP A 234 7.60 17.90 7.00
N VAL A 235 6.38 18.38 6.77
CA VAL A 235 5.47 17.77 5.80
C VAL A 235 5.76 18.30 4.40
N VAL A 236 6.25 17.42 3.54
CA VAL A 236 6.69 17.74 2.18
C VAL A 236 5.65 17.30 1.13
N PHE A 237 5.42 18.16 0.13
CA PHE A 237 4.59 17.91 -1.06
C PHE A 237 5.28 18.44 -2.33
N ALA A 238 4.97 17.88 -3.51
CA ALA A 238 5.40 18.47 -4.79
C ALA A 238 4.48 19.63 -5.24
N GLY A 239 5.08 20.76 -5.64
CA GLY A 239 4.37 21.96 -6.08
C GLY A 239 3.49 21.74 -7.32
N GLU A 240 3.99 20.97 -8.29
CA GLU A 240 3.30 20.61 -9.55
C GLU A 240 1.99 19.80 -9.33
N ARG A 241 1.82 19.21 -8.15
CA ARG A 241 0.64 18.43 -7.74
C ARG A 241 -0.08 19.02 -6.52
N PHE A 242 0.33 20.21 -6.08
CA PHE A 242 -0.10 20.77 -4.81
C PHE A 242 -1.57 21.25 -4.86
N ARG A 243 -2.33 20.94 -3.81
CA ARG A 243 -3.79 21.03 -3.76
C ARG A 243 -4.27 21.94 -2.62
N PRO A 244 -5.42 22.63 -2.75
CA PRO A 244 -5.97 23.47 -1.67
C PRO A 244 -6.19 22.71 -0.36
N GLU A 245 -6.56 21.43 -0.44
CA GLU A 245 -6.74 20.55 0.72
C GLU A 245 -5.42 20.29 1.46
N ALA A 246 -4.30 20.21 0.72
CA ALA A 246 -2.96 20.06 1.28
C ALA A 246 -2.49 21.35 1.95
N MET A 247 -2.68 22.52 1.32
CA MET A 247 -2.42 23.82 1.98
C MET A 247 -3.26 23.98 3.27
N ARG A 248 -4.55 23.64 3.23
CA ARG A 248 -5.39 23.61 4.44
C ARG A 248 -4.87 22.63 5.50
N PHE A 249 -4.38 21.46 5.10
CA PHE A 249 -3.79 20.47 6.01
C PHE A 249 -2.54 21.04 6.71
N LEU A 250 -1.60 21.62 5.95
CA LEU A 250 -0.41 22.27 6.51
C LEU A 250 -0.81 23.35 7.54
N LEU A 251 -1.72 24.25 7.17
CA LEU A 251 -2.17 25.36 8.03
C LEU A 251 -2.95 24.97 9.29
N THR A 252 -3.43 23.73 9.40
CA THR A 252 -4.32 23.32 10.50
C THR A 252 -3.86 22.09 11.28
N GLN A 253 -2.94 21.31 10.72
CA GLN A 253 -2.40 20.09 11.34
C GLN A 253 -0.89 20.16 11.51
N ALA A 254 -0.13 20.59 10.50
CA ALA A 254 1.32 20.79 10.63
C ALA A 254 1.65 22.07 11.41
N CYS A 255 0.92 23.17 11.17
CA CYS A 255 0.96 24.42 11.94
C CYS A 255 2.29 25.22 11.93
N GLY A 256 3.33 24.76 11.22
CA GLY A 256 4.55 25.53 10.92
C GLY A 256 4.38 26.65 9.89
N HIS A 257 5.51 27.20 9.45
CA HIS A 257 5.63 28.23 8.43
C HIS A 257 5.77 27.61 7.04
N THR A 258 4.65 27.48 6.32
CA THR A 258 4.67 26.89 4.96
C THR A 258 5.52 27.69 3.98
N THR A 259 6.65 27.11 3.55
CA THR A 259 7.56 27.65 2.53
C THR A 259 7.60 26.76 1.28
N VAL A 260 8.26 27.24 0.22
CA VAL A 260 8.23 26.63 -1.11
C VAL A 260 9.64 26.45 -1.66
N PRO A 261 10.34 25.36 -1.32
CA PRO A 261 11.65 25.03 -1.86
C PRO A 261 11.65 24.85 -3.38
N CYS A 262 12.53 25.58 -4.05
CA CYS A 262 12.72 25.60 -5.50
C CYS A 262 14.20 25.37 -5.83
N ALA A 263 14.50 24.74 -6.96
CA ALA A 263 15.82 24.90 -7.56
C ALA A 263 16.08 26.38 -7.93
N ALA A 264 17.32 26.84 -7.76
CA ALA A 264 17.68 28.25 -7.92
C ALA A 264 17.38 28.80 -9.33
N ASP A 265 17.56 27.97 -10.36
CA ASP A 265 17.28 28.32 -11.77
C ASP A 265 15.80 28.65 -12.03
N VAL A 266 14.87 28.06 -11.27
CA VAL A 266 13.44 28.42 -11.32
C VAL A 266 13.21 29.85 -10.85
N LEU A 267 13.89 30.27 -9.78
CA LEU A 267 13.72 31.61 -9.19
C LEU A 267 14.46 32.68 -10.02
N GLU A 268 15.65 32.35 -10.54
CA GLU A 268 16.40 33.18 -11.50
C GLU A 268 15.58 33.42 -12.78
N ARG A 269 15.04 32.35 -13.40
CA ARG A 269 14.19 32.41 -14.60
C ARG A 269 12.93 33.27 -14.44
N LEU A 270 12.42 33.38 -13.21
CA LEU A 270 11.20 34.09 -12.89
C LEU A 270 11.47 35.46 -12.24
N GLU A 271 12.72 35.92 -12.19
CA GLU A 271 13.12 37.19 -11.58
C GLU A 271 12.59 37.37 -10.15
N ILE A 272 12.54 36.27 -9.40
CA ILE A 272 12.19 36.27 -7.98
C ILE A 272 13.51 36.39 -7.21
N GLY A 273 13.83 37.59 -6.71
CA GLY A 273 15.08 37.86 -5.98
C GLY A 273 15.06 37.43 -4.51
N PRO A 274 16.24 37.33 -3.86
CA PRO A 274 16.36 37.02 -2.44
C PRO A 274 15.82 38.16 -1.56
N ILE A 275 15.39 37.85 -0.33
CA ILE A 275 15.05 38.89 0.67
C ILE A 275 16.35 39.58 1.14
N PRO A 276 16.45 40.93 1.10
CA PRO A 276 17.64 41.63 1.56
C PRO A 276 17.89 41.46 3.07
N GLY A 277 19.05 40.91 3.43
CA GLY A 277 19.48 40.74 4.82
C GLY A 277 20.65 39.76 4.95
N ASN A 278 21.00 39.42 6.20
CA ASN A 278 22.05 38.43 6.50
C ASN A 278 21.53 36.98 6.54
N GLY A 279 20.24 36.76 6.31
CA GLY A 279 19.59 35.46 6.52
C GLY A 279 19.34 35.14 8.01
N ASP A 280 19.10 33.86 8.28
CA ASP A 280 18.92 33.30 9.61
C ASP A 280 20.20 32.58 10.11
N ARG A 281 20.10 31.63 11.04
CA ARG A 281 21.24 30.83 11.53
C ARG A 281 21.59 29.63 10.65
N GLN A 282 20.59 29.05 9.97
CA GLN A 282 20.68 27.82 9.17
C GLN A 282 20.99 28.10 7.69
N GLY A 283 21.16 29.36 7.31
CA GLY A 283 21.51 29.80 5.96
C GLY A 283 20.37 29.66 4.95
N THR A 284 19.13 29.71 5.44
CA THR A 284 17.90 29.48 4.68
C THR A 284 17.67 30.61 3.68
N ALA A 285 17.70 30.28 2.39
CA ALA A 285 17.72 31.24 1.29
C ALA A 285 16.30 31.74 0.95
N MET A 286 15.71 32.52 1.86
CA MET A 286 14.41 33.19 1.69
C MET A 286 14.40 34.13 0.47
N HIS A 287 13.39 33.97 -0.38
CA HIS A 287 13.15 34.84 -1.54
C HIS A 287 11.91 35.71 -1.35
N VAL A 288 11.82 36.82 -2.11
CA VAL A 288 10.70 37.77 -2.04
C VAL A 288 9.39 37.01 -2.24
N PRO A 289 8.42 37.13 -1.32
CA PRO A 289 7.21 36.35 -1.40
C PRO A 289 6.34 36.78 -2.57
N ILE A 290 5.52 35.86 -3.09
CA ILE A 290 4.78 36.00 -4.34
C ILE A 290 3.29 35.65 -4.19
N ASP A 291 2.47 36.19 -5.08
CA ASP A 291 1.08 35.76 -5.33
C ASP A 291 0.83 35.67 -6.85
N LEU A 292 -0.10 34.81 -7.27
CA LEU A 292 -0.50 34.69 -8.68
C LEU A 292 -1.25 35.95 -9.14
N ALA A 293 -0.68 36.67 -10.10
CA ALA A 293 -1.24 37.93 -10.63
C ALA A 293 -2.58 37.76 -11.35
N SER A 294 -2.91 36.54 -11.77
CA SER A 294 -4.19 36.19 -12.41
C SER A 294 -5.25 35.64 -11.45
N SER A 295 -5.08 35.76 -10.11
CA SER A 295 -6.13 35.36 -9.15
C SER A 295 -7.06 36.53 -8.82
N ASP A 296 -8.36 36.27 -8.77
CA ASP A 296 -9.38 37.19 -8.25
C ASP A 296 -9.37 37.27 -6.70
N GLY A 297 -8.58 36.41 -6.03
CA GLY A 297 -8.48 36.31 -4.58
C GLY A 297 -7.49 37.30 -3.93
N THR A 298 -7.29 37.16 -2.62
CA THR A 298 -6.38 38.02 -1.83
C THR A 298 -5.00 37.40 -1.61
N GLY A 299 -4.64 36.35 -2.37
CA GLY A 299 -3.36 35.64 -2.26
C GLY A 299 -3.26 34.68 -1.07
N VAL A 300 -3.81 35.04 0.10
CA VAL A 300 -3.63 34.29 1.35
C VAL A 300 -4.38 32.96 1.45
N SER A 301 -5.43 32.75 0.64
CA SER A 301 -6.31 31.58 0.80
C SER A 301 -5.63 30.26 0.43
N ALA A 302 -6.18 29.14 0.89
CA ALA A 302 -5.65 27.83 0.55
C ALA A 302 -5.77 27.51 -0.95
N ALA A 303 -6.74 28.10 -1.65
CA ALA A 303 -6.89 27.99 -3.09
C ALA A 303 -5.88 28.87 -3.84
N ASP A 304 -5.74 30.14 -3.43
CA ASP A 304 -4.81 31.11 -4.00
C ASP A 304 -3.37 30.61 -3.92
N ARG A 305 -2.87 30.30 -2.71
CA ARG A 305 -1.49 29.83 -2.52
C ARG A 305 -1.22 28.54 -3.28
N ALA A 306 -2.17 27.62 -3.34
CA ALA A 306 -2.02 26.41 -4.15
C ALA A 306 -2.00 26.70 -5.67
N ALA A 307 -2.69 27.74 -6.14
CA ALA A 307 -2.61 28.19 -7.54
C ALA A 307 -1.25 28.86 -7.83
N THR A 308 -0.80 29.78 -6.98
CA THR A 308 0.54 30.40 -7.04
C THR A 308 1.65 29.34 -7.08
N ILE A 309 1.60 28.35 -6.20
CA ILE A 309 2.59 27.24 -6.13
C ILE A 309 2.58 26.40 -7.40
N ARG A 310 1.40 26.04 -7.93
CA ARG A 310 1.31 25.29 -9.20
C ARG A 310 1.81 26.10 -10.40
N ARG A 311 1.65 27.43 -10.40
CA ARG A 311 2.22 28.29 -11.45
C ARG A 311 3.74 28.44 -11.29
N LEU A 312 4.26 28.55 -10.07
CA LEU A 312 5.70 28.57 -9.81
C LEU A 312 6.40 27.29 -10.31
N ALA A 313 5.74 26.14 -10.13
CA ALA A 313 6.18 24.85 -10.66
C ALA A 313 6.04 24.69 -12.19
N SER A 314 5.50 25.67 -12.92
CA SER A 314 5.26 25.56 -14.37
C SER A 314 6.47 25.95 -15.22
N ALA A 315 6.80 25.11 -16.20
CA ALA A 315 7.91 25.32 -17.12
C ALA A 315 7.69 26.52 -18.08
N ASP A 316 6.43 26.89 -18.33
CA ASP A 316 6.02 28.03 -19.15
C ASP A 316 5.69 29.30 -18.33
N ALA A 317 5.95 29.29 -17.01
CA ALA A 317 5.78 30.47 -16.17
C ALA A 317 6.74 31.61 -16.56
N VAL A 318 6.30 32.84 -16.37
CA VAL A 318 7.05 34.08 -16.69
C VAL A 318 7.05 35.04 -15.50
N PRO A 319 7.99 36.01 -15.40
CA PRO A 319 8.05 36.95 -14.28
C PRO A 319 6.75 37.72 -13.99
N ASP A 320 5.98 38.03 -15.05
CA ASP A 320 4.70 38.76 -14.99
C ASP A 320 3.53 37.94 -14.40
N ASP A 321 3.66 36.61 -14.27
CA ASP A 321 2.63 35.78 -13.62
C ASP A 321 2.51 36.07 -12.11
N PHE A 322 3.47 36.79 -11.52
CA PHE A 322 3.63 36.91 -10.07
C PHE A 322 3.61 38.37 -9.59
N LEU A 323 2.78 38.65 -8.59
CA LEU A 323 2.86 39.86 -7.78
C LEU A 323 3.96 39.70 -6.73
N ARG A 324 4.63 40.81 -6.37
CA ARG A 324 5.72 40.87 -5.39
C ARG A 324 5.54 42.15 -4.55
N PRO A 325 5.42 42.10 -3.21
CA PRO A 325 5.30 40.90 -2.37
C PRO A 325 3.94 40.19 -2.52
N GLY A 326 3.83 39.00 -1.93
CA GLY A 326 2.58 38.23 -1.80
C GLY A 326 2.59 37.30 -0.57
N HIS A 327 1.86 36.18 -0.61
CA HIS A 327 1.62 35.29 0.54
C HIS A 327 2.27 33.89 0.44
N VAL A 328 2.95 33.58 -0.67
CA VAL A 328 3.78 32.36 -0.81
C VAL A 328 5.25 32.73 -0.67
N PHE A 329 6.01 31.96 0.13
CA PHE A 329 7.41 32.25 0.47
C PHE A 329 8.36 31.23 -0.18
N PRO A 330 9.05 31.57 -1.29
CA PRO A 330 9.98 30.65 -1.94
C PRO A 330 11.32 30.56 -1.21
N LEU A 331 11.94 29.38 -1.28
CA LEU A 331 13.32 29.14 -0.85
C LEU A 331 14.16 28.66 -2.04
N ALA A 332 15.41 29.12 -2.16
CA ALA A 332 16.36 28.52 -3.09
C ALA A 332 17.09 27.34 -2.43
N ALA A 333 16.93 26.13 -2.97
CA ALA A 333 17.80 25.01 -2.64
C ALA A 333 19.19 25.18 -3.27
N ARG A 334 20.21 24.66 -2.57
CA ARG A 334 21.59 24.60 -3.08
C ARG A 334 21.69 23.72 -4.35
N PRO A 335 22.51 24.09 -5.36
CA PRO A 335 22.64 23.31 -6.60
C PRO A 335 23.10 21.85 -6.39
N GLY A 336 23.95 21.57 -5.39
CA GLY A 336 24.34 20.21 -5.03
C GLY A 336 23.32 19.45 -4.16
N LEU A 337 22.16 20.05 -3.86
CA LEU A 337 21.11 19.50 -2.99
C LEU A 337 21.69 18.96 -1.67
N LEU A 338 21.29 17.76 -1.24
CA LEU A 338 21.77 17.16 0.03
C LEU A 338 23.29 16.90 0.05
N GLY A 339 23.94 16.83 -1.12
CA GLY A 339 25.41 16.77 -1.22
C GLY A 339 26.13 18.11 -0.96
N GLU A 340 25.39 19.21 -0.83
CA GLU A 340 25.90 20.54 -0.50
C GLU A 340 25.33 21.09 0.83
N ARG A 341 24.03 20.82 1.12
CA ARG A 341 23.37 21.17 2.39
C ARG A 341 22.35 20.11 2.78
N GLN A 342 22.55 19.47 3.94
CA GLN A 342 21.55 18.62 4.57
C GLN A 342 20.49 19.50 5.26
N GLY A 343 19.37 19.77 4.56
CA GLY A 343 18.24 20.52 5.10
C GLY A 343 16.96 20.27 4.30
N HIS A 344 15.79 20.55 4.89
CA HIS A 344 14.49 20.19 4.30
C HIS A 344 14.21 20.94 2.99
N THR A 345 14.85 22.09 2.77
CA THR A 345 14.85 22.83 1.49
C THR A 345 15.42 21.96 0.36
N GLU A 346 16.64 21.44 0.54
CA GLU A 346 17.31 20.57 -0.42
C GLU A 346 16.63 19.20 -0.51
N ALA A 347 16.18 18.62 0.61
CA ALA A 347 15.43 17.36 0.63
C ALA A 347 14.13 17.46 -0.18
N THR A 348 13.40 18.56 -0.06
CA THR A 348 12.14 18.80 -0.78
C THR A 348 12.35 18.86 -2.28
N VAL A 349 13.36 19.60 -2.75
CA VAL A 349 13.68 19.69 -4.18
C VAL A 349 14.20 18.35 -4.70
N ALA A 350 15.06 17.66 -3.94
CA ALA A 350 15.55 16.32 -4.29
C ALA A 350 14.42 15.29 -4.44
N LEU A 351 13.43 15.29 -3.53
CA LEU A 351 12.25 14.43 -3.62
C LEU A 351 11.39 14.74 -4.85
N CYS A 352 11.24 16.01 -5.23
CA CYS A 352 10.50 16.40 -6.43
C CYS A 352 11.21 15.93 -7.72
N VAL A 353 12.54 16.10 -7.79
CA VAL A 353 13.37 15.62 -8.90
C VAL A 353 13.36 14.09 -9.00
N ALA A 354 13.52 13.39 -7.87
CA ALA A 354 13.45 11.93 -7.80
C ALA A 354 12.08 11.37 -8.21
N ALA A 355 11.00 12.11 -7.93
CA ALA A 355 9.64 11.77 -8.36
C ALA A 355 9.37 12.05 -9.85
N GLY A 356 10.32 12.64 -10.58
CA GLY A 356 10.15 13.03 -11.99
C GLY A 356 9.19 14.21 -12.19
N LEU A 357 9.08 15.09 -11.19
CA LEU A 357 8.24 16.29 -11.20
C LEU A 357 9.10 17.56 -11.32
N ALA A 358 8.47 18.71 -11.56
CA ALA A 358 9.15 20.00 -11.53
C ALA A 358 9.91 20.22 -10.18
N PRO A 359 11.10 20.84 -10.17
CA PRO A 359 11.95 21.02 -8.99
C PRO A 359 11.45 22.16 -8.08
N VAL A 360 10.16 22.13 -7.75
CA VAL A 360 9.45 23.06 -6.88
C VAL A 360 8.55 22.22 -5.97
N GLY A 361 8.82 22.26 -4.67
CA GLY A 361 8.04 21.58 -3.65
C GLY A 361 7.50 22.57 -2.60
N VAL A 362 6.81 22.03 -1.61
CA VAL A 362 6.26 22.76 -0.46
C VAL A 362 6.70 22.01 0.78
N CYS A 363 7.25 22.73 1.75
CA CYS A 363 7.58 22.18 3.07
C CYS A 363 6.99 23.09 4.16
N CYS A 364 6.89 22.55 5.37
CA CYS A 364 6.17 23.12 6.50
C CYS A 364 6.47 22.25 7.72
N GLU A 365 7.10 22.85 8.71
CA GLU A 365 7.52 22.22 9.96
C GLU A 365 6.27 21.73 10.73
N VAL A 366 6.39 20.62 11.46
CA VAL A 366 5.32 20.15 12.36
C VAL A 366 5.47 20.79 13.74
N MET A 367 4.53 21.65 14.08
CA MET A 367 4.38 22.31 15.37
C MET A 367 3.21 21.69 16.14
N ARG A 368 3.42 21.46 17.44
CA ARG A 368 2.42 20.91 18.35
C ARG A 368 1.41 21.98 18.77
N ALA A 369 0.28 21.54 19.30
CA ALA A 369 -0.81 22.43 19.73
C ALA A 369 -0.46 23.38 20.90
N ASP A 370 0.69 23.20 21.55
CA ASP A 370 1.24 24.11 22.58
C ASP A 370 2.23 25.15 22.01
N GLY A 371 2.47 25.16 20.70
CA GLY A 371 3.38 26.10 20.02
C GLY A 371 4.86 25.67 20.07
N VAL A 372 5.15 24.44 20.50
CA VAL A 372 6.49 23.85 20.50
C VAL A 372 6.66 22.94 19.28
N MET A 373 7.85 22.90 18.68
CA MET A 373 8.13 22.06 17.51
C MET A 373 8.09 20.57 17.87
N ALA A 374 7.67 19.73 16.93
CA ALA A 374 7.49 18.30 17.15
C ALA A 374 8.83 17.55 17.00
N GLY A 375 9.30 16.95 18.08
CA GLY A 375 10.42 16.00 18.03
C GLY A 375 9.99 14.61 17.52
N ALA A 376 10.95 13.72 17.28
CA ALA A 376 10.73 12.38 16.70
C ALA A 376 9.51 11.60 17.23
N ALA A 377 9.27 11.60 18.55
CA ALA A 377 8.14 10.87 19.14
C ALA A 377 6.77 11.53 18.90
N ASP A 378 6.73 12.86 18.72
CA ASP A 378 5.53 13.60 18.31
C ASP A 378 5.30 13.44 16.79
N LEU A 379 6.37 13.41 15.99
CA LEU A 379 6.34 13.20 14.54
C LEU A 379 5.88 11.80 14.15
N GLU A 380 6.35 10.75 14.82
CA GLU A 380 5.86 9.38 14.57
C GLU A 380 4.35 9.28 14.85
N GLN A 381 3.86 9.88 15.94
CA GLN A 381 2.42 9.97 16.21
C GLN A 381 1.66 10.80 15.18
N PHE A 382 2.27 11.85 14.62
CA PHE A 382 1.69 12.67 13.56
C PHE A 382 1.59 11.90 12.23
N ALA A 383 2.68 11.24 11.83
CA ALA A 383 2.77 10.39 10.65
C ALA A 383 1.77 9.22 10.71
N LEU A 384 1.66 8.56 11.87
CA LEU A 384 0.67 7.52 12.13
C LEU A 384 -0.77 8.04 12.10
N ARG A 385 -1.04 9.24 12.63
CA ARG A 385 -2.39 9.85 12.67
C ARG A 385 -2.90 10.27 11.30
N TRP A 386 -2.00 10.76 10.43
CA TRP A 386 -2.36 11.37 9.15
C TRP A 386 -2.03 10.50 7.93
N GLU A 387 -1.68 9.23 8.15
CA GLU A 387 -1.38 8.26 7.09
C GLU A 387 -0.27 8.76 6.14
N LEU A 388 0.76 9.37 6.72
CA LEU A 388 1.94 9.88 6.03
C LEU A 388 3.16 8.97 6.27
N PRO A 389 3.91 8.56 5.22
CA PRO A 389 5.20 7.91 5.41
C PRO A 389 6.22 8.95 5.88
N MET A 390 7.02 8.59 6.89
CA MET A 390 8.14 9.40 7.36
C MET A 390 9.48 8.77 6.96
N ILE A 391 10.46 9.57 6.56
CA ILE A 391 11.86 9.13 6.37
C ILE A 391 12.84 10.04 7.10
N ASP A 392 13.99 9.48 7.42
CA ASP A 392 15.17 10.20 7.91
C ASP A 392 15.91 10.87 6.73
N ILE A 393 16.32 12.13 6.90
CA ILE A 393 17.00 12.91 5.86
C ILE A 393 18.29 12.23 5.37
N HIS A 394 18.98 11.49 6.23
CA HIS A 394 20.21 10.79 5.86
C HIS A 394 19.95 9.50 5.07
N ASP A 395 18.75 8.91 5.16
CA ASP A 395 18.38 7.79 4.27
C ASP A 395 18.11 8.29 2.84
N LEU A 396 17.52 9.48 2.69
CA LEU A 396 17.40 10.15 1.40
C LEU A 396 18.78 10.55 0.84
N GLU A 397 19.64 11.13 1.67
CA GLU A 397 21.03 11.47 1.31
C GLU A 397 21.82 10.24 0.82
N ARG A 398 21.68 9.09 1.49
CA ARG A 398 22.34 7.82 1.12
C ARG A 398 21.82 7.17 -0.17
N TRP A 399 20.71 7.66 -0.73
CA TRP A 399 20.01 7.05 -1.86
C TRP A 399 20.20 7.82 -3.18
N LEU A 400 20.60 9.09 -3.11
CA LEU A 400 20.85 9.99 -4.24
C LEU A 400 22.26 9.82 -4.84
#